data_AF-A0A177B4N4-F1
#
_entry.id   AF-A0A177B4N4-F1
#
_cell.length_a   1.000
_cell.length_b   1.000
_cell.length_c   1.000
_cell.angle_alpha   90.00
_cell.angle_beta   90.00
_cell.angle_gamma   90.00
#
_symmetry.space_group_name_H-M   'P 1'
#
loop_
_entity.id
_entity.type
_entity.pdbx_description
1 polymer ?
#
loop_
_entity_poly.entity_id
_entity_poly.type
_entity_poly.pdbx_seq_one_letter_code
_entity_poly.pdbx_strand_id
1 'polypeptide(L)'
;MLKIYNLKILYQKLKLNDFTKRSFSISHNLNNLNQFFDHEDHIDNSKISVGRPWKIEELRIKSNTDLHKLWYVILKERNMLMTMQHEYKRLNEALPASHRLENVEESLENILDVVCERDKAVNKLEHGYTSNTEPYTEKNILGIESKVTPKEHYEPYHLHVPEFEDLSGPWQDKYLKLLREKEMSLKNGTRKRLLKEQMKDDKFFQNLKKL
;
A
#
# COMPACT_ATOMS: atom_id res chain seq x y z
N MET A 1 -36.87 3.85 10.27
CA MET A 1 -37.48 4.90 9.42
C MET A 1 -36.82 6.27 9.56
N LEU A 2 -36.56 6.81 10.76
CA LEU A 2 -35.93 8.14 10.92
C LEU A 2 -34.45 8.25 10.48
N LYS A 3 -33.72 7.13 10.33
CA LYS A 3 -32.29 7.13 9.95
C LYS A 3 -32.04 7.25 8.43
N ILE A 4 -32.84 6.56 7.61
CA ILE A 4 -32.79 6.66 6.13
C ILE A 4 -33.15 8.09 5.67
N TYR A 5 -34.10 8.73 6.37
CA TYR A 5 -34.45 10.13 6.10
C TYR A 5 -33.30 11.11 6.31
N ASN A 6 -32.35 10.82 7.22
CA ASN A 6 -31.24 11.73 7.52
C ASN A 6 -30.16 11.71 6.44
N LEU A 7 -29.88 10.53 5.86
CA LEU A 7 -29.04 10.39 4.66
C LEU A 7 -29.71 11.03 3.43
N LYS A 8 -31.03 10.86 3.28
CA LYS A 8 -31.82 11.49 2.21
C LYS A 8 -31.79 13.03 2.31
N ILE A 9 -31.87 13.58 3.54
CA ILE A 9 -31.77 15.02 3.80
C ILE A 9 -30.35 15.56 3.49
N LEU A 10 -29.29 14.81 3.79
CA LEU A 10 -27.92 15.18 3.44
C LEU A 10 -27.69 15.18 1.92
N TYR A 11 -28.20 14.17 1.22
CA TYR A 11 -28.17 14.09 -0.23
C TYR A 11 -28.94 15.25 -0.88
N GLN A 12 -30.10 15.62 -0.32
CA GLN A 12 -30.88 16.78 -0.77
C GLN A 12 -30.18 18.12 -0.47
N LYS A 13 -29.49 18.25 0.67
CA LYS A 13 -28.79 19.48 1.09
C LYS A 13 -27.55 19.77 0.25
N LEU A 14 -26.84 18.74 -0.21
CA LEU A 14 -25.69 18.89 -1.11
C LEU A 14 -26.11 19.26 -2.54
N LYS A 15 -27.31 18.82 -2.98
CA LYS A 15 -27.88 19.11 -4.31
C LYS A 15 -28.53 20.50 -4.43
N LEU A 16 -28.74 21.21 -3.32
CA LEU A 16 -29.50 22.47 -3.26
C LEU A 16 -28.64 23.74 -3.10
N ASN A 17 -27.38 23.72 -3.53
CA ASN A 17 -26.54 24.93 -3.64
C ASN A 17 -26.30 25.37 -5.09
N ASP A 18 -27.19 25.04 -6.01
CA ASP A 18 -27.19 25.58 -7.38
C ASP A 18 -28.04 26.86 -7.48
N PHE A 19 -27.56 27.93 -6.85
CA PHE A 19 -27.97 29.30 -7.18
C PHE A 19 -26.79 30.06 -7.80
N THR A 20 -26.47 29.75 -9.06
CA THR A 20 -26.18 30.75 -10.10
C THR A 20 -26.19 30.07 -11.46
N LYS A 21 -27.25 30.27 -12.25
CA LYS A 21 -27.24 29.96 -13.69
C LYS A 21 -26.23 30.90 -14.38
N ARG A 22 -24.99 30.44 -14.58
CA ARG A 22 -24.12 31.00 -15.61
C ARG A 22 -24.36 30.22 -16.90
N SER A 23 -25.05 30.85 -17.83
CA SER A 23 -25.18 30.40 -19.22
C SER A 23 -23.82 30.53 -19.91
N PHE A 24 -23.15 29.41 -20.14
CA PHE A 24 -22.19 29.07 -21.21
C PHE A 24 -21.33 27.89 -20.70
N SER A 25 -21.75 26.66 -21.00
CA SER A 25 -20.96 25.44 -20.73
C SER A 25 -20.56 24.80 -22.05
N ILE A 26 -19.25 24.73 -22.29
CA ILE A 26 -18.63 24.04 -23.45
C ILE A 26 -18.20 22.61 -23.04
N SER A 27 -18.42 22.18 -21.80
CA SER A 27 -17.92 20.91 -21.27
C SER A 27 -18.93 19.77 -21.43
N HIS A 28 -18.51 18.71 -22.12
CA HIS A 28 -19.21 17.43 -22.18
C HIS A 28 -19.57 16.90 -20.76
N ASN A 29 -20.86 16.68 -20.52
CA ASN A 29 -21.51 16.00 -19.37
C ASN A 29 -21.04 16.35 -17.93
N LEU A 30 -21.90 17.07 -17.20
CA LEU A 30 -21.75 17.52 -15.81
C LEU A 30 -21.84 16.43 -14.72
N ASN A 31 -21.88 15.14 -15.09
CA ASN A 31 -22.01 14.01 -14.14
C ASN A 31 -20.66 13.52 -13.57
N ASN A 32 -19.60 14.33 -13.64
CA ASN A 32 -18.26 13.93 -13.20
C ASN A 32 -18.18 13.67 -11.69
N LEU A 33 -18.83 14.53 -10.88
CA LEU A 33 -18.83 14.42 -9.42
C LEU A 33 -19.63 13.21 -8.90
N ASN A 34 -20.61 12.73 -9.66
CA ASN A 34 -21.41 11.57 -9.26
C ASN A 34 -20.59 10.28 -9.18
N GLN A 35 -19.40 10.23 -9.80
CA GLN A 35 -18.51 9.06 -9.75
C GLN A 35 -17.85 8.86 -8.37
N PHE A 36 -17.90 9.85 -7.49
CA PHE A 36 -17.41 9.75 -6.11
C PHE A 36 -18.43 9.17 -5.14
N PHE A 37 -19.68 8.97 -5.57
CA PHE A 37 -20.76 8.45 -4.75
C PHE A 37 -21.23 7.12 -5.30
N ASP A 38 -21.63 6.21 -4.41
CA ASP A 38 -22.24 4.95 -4.84
C ASP A 38 -23.61 5.20 -5.46
N HIS A 39 -24.10 4.22 -6.23
CA HIS A 39 -25.43 4.27 -6.82
C HIS A 39 -26.51 4.40 -5.73
N GLU A 40 -27.56 5.19 -6.01
CA GLU A 40 -28.64 5.44 -5.05
C GLU A 40 -29.26 4.14 -4.51
N ASP A 41 -29.33 3.09 -5.34
CA ASP A 41 -29.82 1.77 -4.96
C ASP A 41 -28.96 1.05 -3.91
N HIS A 42 -27.65 1.30 -3.86
CA HIS A 42 -26.75 0.67 -2.89
C HIS A 42 -26.77 1.39 -1.53
N ILE A 43 -27.22 2.65 -1.48
CA ILE A 43 -27.32 3.43 -0.25
C ILE A 43 -28.44 2.90 0.66
N ASP A 44 -29.57 2.49 0.05
CA ASP A 44 -30.74 2.00 0.78
C ASP A 44 -30.63 0.51 1.16
N ASN A 45 -29.77 -0.25 0.47
CA ASN A 45 -29.63 -1.69 0.67
C ASN A 45 -28.53 -2.05 1.68
N SER A 46 -28.91 -2.74 2.76
CA SER A 46 -27.97 -3.17 3.82
C SER A 46 -27.01 -4.31 3.41
N LYS A 47 -27.32 -5.02 2.33
CA LYS A 47 -26.47 -6.08 1.75
C LYS A 47 -26.19 -5.76 0.29
N ILE A 48 -25.02 -5.18 0.06
CA ILE A 48 -24.46 -5.00 -1.28
C ILE A 48 -23.78 -6.32 -1.68
N SER A 49 -24.08 -6.84 -2.87
CA SER A 49 -23.36 -7.98 -3.42
C SER A 49 -21.99 -7.50 -3.92
N VAL A 50 -20.92 -7.98 -3.29
CA VAL A 50 -19.55 -7.60 -3.63
C VAL A 50 -18.84 -8.80 -4.27
N GLY A 51 -18.10 -8.51 -5.35
CA GLY A 51 -17.29 -9.50 -6.05
C GLY A 51 -15.99 -9.86 -5.33
N ARG A 52 -15.32 -10.87 -5.86
CA ARG A 52 -13.98 -11.29 -5.46
C ARG A 52 -12.91 -10.30 -6.00
N PRO A 53 -11.74 -10.17 -5.33
CA PRO A 53 -10.59 -9.44 -5.87
C PRO A 53 -9.96 -10.14 -7.10
N TRP A 54 -9.36 -9.33 -7.99
CA TRP A 54 -8.65 -9.80 -9.19
C TRP A 54 -7.43 -10.65 -8.82
N LYS A 55 -7.32 -11.86 -9.39
CA LYS A 55 -6.13 -12.71 -9.19
C LYS A 55 -4.98 -12.28 -10.08
N ILE A 56 -3.76 -12.43 -9.56
CA ILE A 56 -2.51 -12.29 -10.34
C ILE A 56 -2.54 -13.13 -11.62
N GLU A 57 -3.00 -14.38 -11.56
CA GLU A 57 -3.08 -15.28 -12.72
C GLU A 57 -4.00 -14.74 -13.83
N GLU A 58 -5.12 -14.13 -13.47
CA GLU A 58 -6.07 -13.55 -14.43
C GLU A 58 -5.49 -12.28 -15.07
N LEU A 59 -4.77 -11.48 -14.28
CA LEU A 59 -4.15 -10.24 -14.71
C LEU A 59 -2.95 -10.48 -15.66
N ARG A 60 -2.22 -11.58 -15.48
CA ARG A 60 -1.10 -11.97 -16.37
C ARG A 60 -1.54 -12.21 -17.81
N ILE A 61 -2.78 -12.65 -18.03
CA ILE A 61 -3.34 -12.92 -19.35
C ILE A 61 -3.76 -11.62 -20.07
N LYS A 62 -3.95 -10.51 -19.34
CA LYS A 62 -4.41 -9.24 -19.89
C LYS A 62 -3.27 -8.41 -20.50
N SER A 63 -3.61 -7.66 -21.55
CA SER A 63 -2.71 -6.71 -22.19
C SER A 63 -2.37 -5.53 -21.25
N ASN A 64 -1.20 -4.89 -21.45
CA ASN A 64 -0.82 -3.70 -20.66
C ASN A 64 -1.83 -2.55 -20.81
N THR A 65 -2.41 -2.39 -22.01
CA THR A 65 -3.45 -1.37 -22.25
C THR A 65 -4.73 -1.65 -21.46
N ASP A 66 -5.12 -2.91 -21.31
CA ASP A 66 -6.30 -3.27 -20.52
C ASP A 66 -6.02 -3.19 -19.03
N LEU A 67 -4.82 -3.56 -18.58
CA LEU A 67 -4.40 -3.36 -17.19
C LEU A 67 -4.42 -1.87 -16.81
N HIS A 68 -3.93 -1.00 -17.69
CA HIS A 68 -3.97 0.45 -17.46
C HIS A 68 -5.42 0.97 -17.36
N LYS A 69 -6.32 0.53 -18.25
CA LYS A 69 -7.75 0.89 -18.15
C LYS A 69 -8.38 0.34 -16.85
N LEU A 70 -8.09 -0.90 -16.51
CA LEU A 70 -8.58 -1.56 -15.31
C LEU A 70 -8.12 -0.83 -14.04
N TRP A 71 -6.85 -0.40 -14.00
CA TRP A 71 -6.32 0.42 -12.92
C TRP A 71 -7.18 1.65 -12.66
N TYR A 72 -7.57 2.41 -13.71
CA TYR A 72 -8.44 3.57 -13.54
C TYR A 72 -9.85 3.22 -13.10
N VAL A 73 -10.41 2.10 -13.53
CA VAL A 73 -11.72 1.63 -13.07
C VAL A 73 -11.68 1.35 -11.57
N ILE A 74 -10.67 0.60 -11.12
CA ILE A 74 -10.50 0.24 -9.71
C ILE A 74 -10.12 1.47 -8.86
N LEU A 75 -9.33 2.40 -9.40
CA LEU A 75 -8.96 3.63 -8.71
C LEU A 75 -10.18 4.54 -8.46
N LYS A 76 -11.09 4.66 -9.43
CA LYS A 76 -12.34 5.41 -9.24
C LYS A 76 -13.21 4.79 -8.15
N GLU A 77 -13.33 3.46 -8.18
CA GLU A 77 -14.02 2.68 -7.15
C GLU A 77 -13.40 2.92 -5.76
N ARG A 78 -12.06 2.86 -5.63
CA ARG A 78 -11.36 3.18 -4.37
C ARG A 78 -11.67 4.58 -3.87
N ASN A 79 -11.63 5.58 -4.75
CA ASN A 79 -11.91 6.97 -4.39
C ASN A 79 -13.35 7.13 -3.91
N MET A 80 -14.32 6.50 -4.59
CA MET A 80 -15.71 6.47 -4.18
C MET A 80 -15.89 5.86 -2.78
N LEU A 81 -15.26 4.71 -2.52
CA LEU A 81 -15.32 4.04 -1.21
C LEU A 81 -14.65 4.85 -0.10
N MET A 82 -13.54 5.53 -0.38
CA MET A 82 -12.86 6.42 0.58
C MET A 82 -13.76 7.61 0.96
N THR A 83 -14.44 8.22 -0.02
CA THR A 83 -15.43 9.27 0.25
C THR A 83 -16.57 8.74 1.13
N MET A 84 -17.12 7.57 0.81
CA MET A 84 -18.14 6.92 1.64
C MET A 84 -17.66 6.62 3.05
N GLN A 85 -16.48 6.01 3.21
CA GLN A 85 -15.92 5.71 4.52
C GLN A 85 -15.80 6.97 5.39
N HIS A 86 -15.37 8.09 4.80
CA HIS A 86 -15.29 9.37 5.50
C HIS A 86 -16.68 9.88 5.94
N GLU A 87 -17.68 9.80 5.06
CA GLU A 87 -19.06 10.20 5.36
C GLU A 87 -19.69 9.34 6.46
N TYR A 88 -19.56 8.02 6.38
CA TYR A 88 -20.05 7.08 7.41
C TYR A 88 -19.36 7.31 8.76
N LYS A 89 -18.05 7.57 8.76
CA LYS A 89 -17.32 7.94 9.96
C LYS A 89 -17.83 9.25 10.57
N ARG A 90 -18.13 10.27 9.75
CA ARG A 90 -18.74 11.53 10.23
C ARG A 90 -20.12 11.29 10.86
N LEU A 91 -20.88 10.35 10.32
CA LEU A 91 -22.20 9.96 10.82
C LEU A 91 -22.14 8.98 12.01
N ASN A 92 -20.94 8.54 12.43
CA ASN A 92 -20.73 7.48 13.42
C ASN A 92 -21.45 6.17 13.09
N GLU A 93 -21.54 5.83 11.80
CA GLU A 93 -22.09 4.58 11.31
C GLU A 93 -20.98 3.72 10.67
N ALA A 94 -21.17 2.40 10.68
CA ALA A 94 -20.25 1.48 10.03
C ALA A 94 -20.50 1.46 8.52
N LEU A 95 -19.43 1.44 7.73
CA LEU A 95 -19.51 1.34 6.28
C LEU A 95 -20.17 0.00 5.88
N PRO A 96 -21.23 0.02 5.04
CA PRO A 96 -21.75 -1.20 4.44
C PRO A 96 -20.67 -1.90 3.62
N ALA A 97 -20.51 -3.22 3.83
CA ALA A 97 -19.55 -4.04 3.09
C ALA A 97 -18.10 -3.50 3.07
N SER A 98 -17.51 -3.26 4.24
CA SER A 98 -16.12 -2.76 4.39
C SER A 98 -15.06 -3.58 3.63
N HIS A 99 -15.24 -4.90 3.49
CA HIS A 99 -14.37 -5.79 2.74
C HIS A 99 -14.24 -5.43 1.24
N ARG A 100 -15.18 -4.64 0.69
CA ARG A 100 -15.09 -4.14 -0.70
C ARG A 100 -13.84 -3.27 -0.90
N LEU A 101 -13.48 -2.46 0.09
CA LEU A 101 -12.29 -1.63 0.04
C LEU A 101 -11.02 -2.50 0.08
N GLU A 102 -10.99 -3.50 0.96
CA GLU A 102 -9.88 -4.46 1.05
C GLU A 102 -9.68 -5.21 -0.29
N ASN A 103 -10.75 -5.70 -0.91
CA ASN A 103 -10.70 -6.38 -2.21
C ASN A 103 -10.17 -5.47 -3.34
N VAL A 104 -10.53 -4.19 -3.29
CA VAL A 104 -10.08 -3.16 -4.24
C VAL A 104 -8.59 -2.88 -4.07
N GLU A 105 -8.12 -2.74 -2.83
CA GLU A 105 -6.70 -2.53 -2.53
C GLU A 105 -5.86 -3.75 -2.91
N GLU A 106 -6.31 -4.96 -2.59
CA GLU A 106 -5.65 -6.21 -3.03
C GLU A 106 -5.57 -6.28 -4.57
N SER A 107 -6.63 -5.88 -5.28
CA SER A 107 -6.62 -5.87 -6.74
C SER A 107 -5.63 -4.85 -7.33
N LEU A 108 -5.46 -3.68 -6.68
CA LEU A 108 -4.47 -2.68 -7.10
C LEU A 108 -3.04 -3.19 -6.88
N GLU A 109 -2.77 -3.79 -5.72
CA GLU A 109 -1.46 -4.40 -5.42
C GLU A 109 -1.13 -5.50 -6.44
N ASN A 110 -2.08 -6.40 -6.73
CA ASN A 110 -1.91 -7.46 -7.72
C ASN A 110 -1.62 -6.92 -9.13
N ILE A 111 -2.25 -5.80 -9.54
CA ILE A 111 -1.95 -5.16 -10.83
C ILE A 111 -0.52 -4.60 -10.82
N LEU A 112 -0.13 -3.91 -9.76
CA LEU A 112 1.21 -3.33 -9.63
C LEU A 112 2.29 -4.42 -9.67
N ASP A 113 2.06 -5.55 -9.00
CA ASP A 113 2.98 -6.68 -9.00
C ASP A 113 3.17 -7.28 -10.39
N VAL A 114 2.08 -7.46 -11.15
CA VAL A 114 2.16 -7.97 -12.55
C VAL A 114 2.91 -7.00 -13.45
N VAL A 115 2.69 -5.69 -13.31
CA VAL A 115 3.41 -4.68 -14.09
C VAL A 115 4.89 -4.68 -13.70
N CYS A 116 5.20 -4.70 -12.41
CA CYS A 116 6.57 -4.76 -11.89
C CYS A 116 7.30 -6.05 -12.34
N GLU A 117 6.62 -7.19 -12.35
CA GLU A 117 7.14 -8.47 -12.87
C GLU A 117 7.51 -8.35 -14.36
N ARG A 118 6.64 -7.74 -15.17
CA ARG A 118 6.88 -7.53 -16.61
C ARG A 118 8.05 -6.59 -16.85
N ASP A 119 8.10 -5.45 -16.15
CA ASP A 119 9.19 -4.48 -16.29
C ASP A 119 10.54 -5.10 -15.88
N LYS A 120 10.57 -5.86 -14.78
CA LYS A 120 11.76 -6.62 -14.37
C LYS A 120 12.20 -7.63 -15.43
N ALA A 121 11.25 -8.30 -16.12
CA ALA A 121 11.57 -9.27 -17.16
C ALA A 121 12.16 -8.59 -18.40
N VAL A 122 11.56 -7.47 -18.84
CA VAL A 122 12.06 -6.67 -19.97
C VAL A 122 13.46 -6.13 -19.66
N ASN A 123 13.65 -5.51 -18.50
CA ASN A 123 14.94 -4.96 -18.09
C ASN A 123 16.05 -6.02 -18.06
N LYS A 124 15.75 -7.23 -17.55
CA LYS A 124 16.70 -8.35 -17.55
C LYS A 124 17.11 -8.79 -18.94
N LEU A 125 16.20 -8.76 -19.92
CA LEU A 125 16.49 -9.16 -21.30
C LEU A 125 17.28 -8.09 -22.05
N GLU A 126 16.93 -6.82 -21.86
CA GLU A 126 17.55 -5.70 -22.58
C GLU A 126 18.90 -5.30 -21.98
N HIS A 127 18.98 -5.22 -20.64
CA HIS A 127 20.12 -4.64 -19.94
C HIS A 127 20.88 -5.64 -19.05
N GLY A 128 20.28 -6.79 -18.74
CA GLY A 128 20.87 -7.82 -17.87
C GLY A 128 20.62 -7.63 -16.37
N TYR A 129 20.06 -6.50 -15.94
CA TYR A 129 19.73 -6.19 -14.54
C TYR A 129 18.22 -6.03 -14.31
N THR A 130 17.78 -6.10 -13.05
CA THR A 130 16.34 -6.16 -12.70
C THR A 130 15.65 -4.81 -12.57
N SER A 131 16.41 -3.78 -12.21
CA SER A 131 15.90 -2.45 -11.90
C SER A 131 16.77 -1.41 -12.58
N ASN A 132 16.19 -0.27 -12.94
CA ASN A 132 16.94 0.83 -13.54
C ASN A 132 18.07 1.35 -12.63
N THR A 133 17.95 1.10 -11.33
CA THR A 133 18.91 1.56 -10.33
C THR A 133 19.43 0.34 -9.56
N GLU A 134 20.75 0.16 -9.56
CA GLU A 134 21.42 -0.82 -8.72
C GLU A 134 21.74 -0.19 -7.36
N PRO A 135 21.24 -0.74 -6.24
CA PRO A 135 21.63 -0.27 -4.93
C PRO A 135 23.10 -0.61 -4.66
N TYR A 136 23.84 0.33 -4.09
CA TYR A 136 25.22 0.11 -3.66
C TYR A 136 25.30 0.08 -2.13
N THR A 137 26.33 -0.56 -1.61
CA THR A 137 26.57 -0.60 -0.16
C THR A 137 27.46 0.58 0.20
N GLU A 138 26.99 1.40 1.13
CA GLU A 138 27.74 2.53 1.67
C GLU A 138 27.80 2.43 3.20
N LYS A 139 28.94 2.82 3.77
CA LYS A 139 29.07 2.94 5.23
C LYS A 139 28.59 4.32 5.62
N ASN A 140 27.63 4.38 6.54
CA ASN A 140 27.22 5.66 7.10
C ASN A 140 28.29 6.26 8.03
N ILE A 141 28.05 7.45 8.57
CA ILE A 141 28.92 8.13 9.53
C ILE A 141 29.23 7.32 10.81
N LEU A 142 28.46 6.27 11.11
CA LEU A 142 28.66 5.37 12.25
C LEU A 142 29.47 4.12 11.87
N GLY A 143 29.89 3.99 10.61
CA GLY A 143 30.59 2.82 10.07
C GLY A 143 29.66 1.64 9.77
N ILE A 144 28.34 1.83 9.84
CA ILE A 144 27.33 0.79 9.61
C ILE A 144 27.05 0.74 8.10
N GLU A 145 27.17 -0.45 7.53
CA GLU A 145 26.84 -0.71 6.13
C GLU A 145 25.33 -0.62 5.91
N SER A 146 24.95 0.25 4.99
CA SER A 146 23.57 0.44 4.54
C SER A 146 23.51 0.28 3.02
N LYS A 147 22.42 -0.31 2.53
CA LYS A 147 22.13 -0.32 1.10
C LYS A 147 21.51 1.02 0.72
N VAL A 148 22.19 1.79 -0.10
CA VAL A 148 21.72 3.08 -0.60
C VAL A 148 21.24 2.91 -2.03
N THR A 149 20.07 3.48 -2.32
CA THR A 149 19.58 3.58 -3.69
C THR A 149 20.05 4.91 -4.29
N PRO A 150 20.80 4.88 -5.42
CA PRO A 150 21.17 6.10 -6.12
C PRO A 150 19.92 6.94 -6.44
N LYS A 151 20.06 8.26 -6.31
CA LYS A 151 19.03 9.22 -6.68
C LYS A 151 19.46 9.96 -7.93
N GLU A 152 18.50 10.51 -8.66
CA GLU A 152 18.77 11.38 -9.78
C GLU A 152 19.27 12.73 -9.26
N HIS A 153 20.38 13.22 -9.82
CA HIS A 153 21.00 14.49 -9.49
C HIS A 153 21.14 15.35 -10.75
N TYR A 154 20.99 16.67 -10.62
CA TYR A 154 21.16 17.60 -11.74
C TYR A 154 22.61 17.71 -12.19
N GLU A 155 23.54 17.68 -11.23
CA GLU A 155 24.97 17.78 -11.45
C GLU A 155 25.70 16.50 -11.00
N PRO A 156 26.86 16.17 -11.60
CA PRO A 156 27.69 15.06 -11.16
C PRO A 156 28.11 15.15 -9.69
N TYR A 157 28.25 13.98 -9.05
CA TYR A 157 28.59 13.85 -7.63
C TYR A 157 29.79 14.70 -7.19
N HIS A 158 30.86 14.73 -8.01
CA HIS A 158 32.10 15.43 -7.69
C HIS A 158 31.98 16.97 -7.72
N LEU A 159 30.91 17.54 -8.29
CA LEU A 159 30.64 18.99 -8.28
C LEU A 159 29.76 19.41 -7.10
N HIS A 160 28.92 18.49 -6.61
CA HIS A 160 28.03 18.73 -5.48
C HIS A 160 28.67 18.41 -4.12
N VAL A 161 29.86 17.78 -4.08
CA VAL A 161 30.45 17.22 -2.84
C VAL A 161 30.35 18.27 -1.72
N PRO A 162 29.38 18.13 -0.80
CA PRO A 162 29.38 19.01 0.34
C PRO A 162 30.66 18.67 1.07
N GLU A 163 31.40 19.68 1.51
CA GLU A 163 32.67 19.52 2.21
C GLU A 163 32.42 18.79 3.54
N PHE A 164 32.20 17.48 3.43
CA PHE A 164 32.00 16.58 4.54
C PHE A 164 33.39 16.07 4.87
N GLU A 165 33.87 16.48 6.04
CA GLU A 165 34.98 15.80 6.69
C GLU A 165 34.60 14.32 6.80
N ASP A 166 35.45 13.41 6.31
CA ASP A 166 35.21 11.98 6.48
C ASP A 166 35.30 11.67 7.98
N LEU A 167 34.16 11.69 8.65
CA LEU A 167 34.03 11.42 10.09
C LEU A 167 34.22 9.92 10.41
N SER A 168 34.44 9.09 9.38
CA SER A 168 34.75 7.68 9.54
C SER A 168 36.14 7.50 10.13
N GLY A 169 36.27 6.64 11.15
CA GLY A 169 37.56 6.45 11.80
C GLY A 169 37.58 5.34 12.86
N PRO A 170 38.76 5.03 13.44
CA PRO A 170 38.97 3.89 14.34
C PRO A 170 38.10 3.92 15.61
N TRP A 171 37.56 5.09 15.97
CA TRP A 171 36.64 5.24 17.08
C TRP A 171 35.36 4.41 16.90
N GLN A 172 34.94 4.15 15.65
CA GLN A 172 33.74 3.37 15.32
C GLN A 172 33.88 1.89 15.69
N ASP A 173 35.08 1.31 15.60
CA ASP A 173 35.33 -0.13 15.82
C ASP A 173 34.83 -0.62 17.18
N LYS A 174 35.04 0.20 18.21
CA LYS A 174 34.54 -0.08 19.57
C LYS A 174 33.02 -0.23 19.58
N TYR A 175 32.31 0.67 18.92
CA TYR A 175 30.85 0.70 18.91
C TYR A 175 30.28 -0.38 17.99
N LEU A 176 30.90 -0.63 16.83
CA LEU A 176 30.53 -1.73 15.94
C LEU A 176 30.67 -3.09 16.62
N LYS A 177 31.73 -3.29 17.41
CA LYS A 177 31.89 -4.49 18.25
C LYS A 177 30.75 -4.64 19.25
N LEU A 178 30.43 -3.58 19.99
CA LEU A 178 29.35 -3.60 20.98
C LEU A 178 27.96 -3.85 20.34
N LEU A 179 27.70 -3.28 19.17
CA LEU A 179 26.49 -3.53 18.40
C LEU A 179 26.39 -5.01 18.01
N ARG A 180 27.48 -5.59 17.51
CA ARG A 180 27.54 -7.02 17.15
C ARG A 180 27.32 -7.91 18.38
N GLU A 181 27.94 -7.61 19.51
CA GLU A 181 27.74 -8.35 20.77
C GLU A 181 26.27 -8.28 21.23
N LYS A 182 25.65 -7.10 21.15
CA LYS A 182 24.23 -6.90 21.46
C LYS A 182 23.31 -7.72 20.55
N GLU A 183 23.54 -7.69 19.23
CA GLU A 183 22.78 -8.50 18.27
C GLU A 183 22.90 -9.99 18.56
N MET A 184 24.12 -10.46 18.86
CA MET A 184 24.35 -11.86 19.21
C MET A 184 23.62 -12.24 20.51
N SER A 185 23.66 -11.36 21.51
CA SER A 185 22.93 -11.57 22.77
C SER A 185 21.41 -11.67 22.55
N LEU A 186 20.84 -10.78 21.72
CA LEU A 186 19.40 -10.81 21.36
C LEU A 186 19.03 -12.09 20.60
N LYS A 187 19.83 -12.49 19.60
CA LYS A 187 19.65 -13.74 18.85
C LYS A 187 19.72 -14.97 19.76
N ASN A 188 20.66 -14.97 20.71
CA ASN A 188 20.79 -16.05 21.68
C ASN A 188 19.61 -16.08 22.67
N GLY A 189 19.14 -14.92 23.13
CA GLY A 189 17.98 -14.80 24.01
C GLY A 189 16.68 -15.29 23.37
N THR A 190 16.42 -14.87 22.12
CA THR A 190 15.27 -15.32 21.33
C THR A 190 15.32 -16.83 21.06
N ARG A 191 16.47 -17.36 20.63
CA ARG A 191 16.69 -18.81 20.44
C ARG A 191 16.40 -19.61 21.71
N LYS A 192 16.89 -19.17 22.88
CA LYS A 192 16.63 -19.85 24.17
C LYS A 192 15.14 -19.86 24.53
N ARG A 193 14.41 -18.79 24.24
CA ARG A 193 12.95 -18.73 24.47
C ARG A 193 12.20 -19.71 23.58
N LEU A 194 12.50 -19.71 22.28
CA LEU A 194 11.90 -20.64 21.31
C LEU A 194 12.16 -22.10 21.67
N LEU A 195 13.39 -22.45 22.07
CA LEU A 195 13.71 -23.81 22.53
C LEU A 195 12.91 -24.19 23.77
N LYS A 196 12.72 -23.26 24.71
CA LYS A 196 11.94 -23.49 25.93
C LYS A 196 10.44 -23.69 25.61
N GLU A 197 9.91 -22.96 24.63
CA GLU A 197 8.54 -23.13 24.13
C GLU A 197 8.38 -24.50 23.45
N GLN A 198 9.29 -24.84 22.52
CA GLN A 198 9.33 -26.16 21.88
C GLN A 198 9.38 -27.31 22.90
N MET A 199 10.24 -27.22 23.92
CA MET A 199 10.31 -28.23 24.98
C MET A 199 9.02 -28.35 25.80
N LYS A 200 8.27 -27.25 25.99
CA LYS A 200 6.96 -27.29 26.66
C LYS A 200 5.92 -27.96 25.77
N ASP A 201 5.90 -27.62 24.48
CA ASP A 201 4.99 -28.18 23.49
C ASP A 201 5.25 -29.68 23.32
N ASP A 202 6.51 -30.09 23.18
CA ASP A 202 6.91 -31.50 23.10
C ASP A 202 6.45 -32.29 24.33
N LYS A 203 6.63 -31.73 25.53
CA LYS A 203 6.16 -32.34 26.78
C LYS A 203 4.63 -32.41 26.85
N PHE A 204 3.94 -31.37 26.39
CA PHE A 204 2.48 -31.34 26.29
C PHE A 204 1.97 -32.44 25.35
N PHE A 205 2.52 -32.56 24.15
CA PHE A 205 2.14 -33.60 23.18
C PHE A 205 2.51 -35.01 23.65
N GLN A 206 3.65 -35.19 24.33
CA GLN A 206 4.00 -36.48 24.95
C GLN A 206 3.00 -36.90 26.04
N ASN A 207 2.47 -35.95 26.81
CA ASN A 207 1.45 -36.25 27.82
C ASN A 207 0.08 -36.55 27.20
N LEU A 208 -0.29 -35.87 26.10
CA LEU A 208 -1.52 -36.19 25.36
C LEU A 208 -1.48 -37.59 24.74
N LYS A 209 -0.34 -38.05 24.23
CA LYS A 209 -0.17 -39.40 23.65
C LYS A 209 -0.24 -40.52 24.69
N LYS A 210 -0.19 -40.20 25.99
CA LYS A 210 -0.26 -41.16 27.11
C LYS A 210 -1.67 -41.30 27.69
N LEU A 211 -2.61 -40.47 27.24
CA LEU A 211 -4.05 -40.61 27.48
C LEU A 211 -4.66 -41.49 26.39
#